data_AF-A0A7S1CGK8-F1
#
_entry.id   AF-A0A7S1CGK8-F1
#
_cell.length_a   1.000
_cell.length_b   1.000
_cell.length_c   1.000
_cell.angle_alpha   90.00
_cell.angle_beta   90.00
_cell.angle_gamma   90.00
#
_symmetry.space_group_name_H-M   'P 1'
#
loop_
_entity.id
_entity.type
_entity.pdbx_description
1 polymer ?
#
loop_
_entity_poly.entity_id
_entity_poly.type
_entity_poly.pdbx_seq_one_letter_code
_entity_poly.pdbx_strand_id
1 'polypeptide(L)'
;ARLSALTADGATRLCERLRLVLAPTQATKLQGDYRTGKRINMRKVIPYIASQFRKDKIWMRRTKPSQRQYQVLVAIDDSESMADNHVGRLACEAMATLCKALARLEVGDIAV
;
A
#
# COMPACT_ATOMS: atom_id res chain seq x y z
N ALA A 1 -18.83 -15.65 0.76
CA ALA A 1 -18.67 -15.72 -0.73
C ALA A 1 -19.55 -14.73 -1.50
N ARG A 2 -20.86 -14.64 -1.21
CA ARG A 2 -21.82 -13.80 -1.96
C ARG A 2 -21.54 -12.29 -1.91
N LEU A 3 -21.39 -11.70 -0.71
CA LEU A 3 -21.04 -10.27 -0.55
C LEU A 3 -19.72 -9.93 -1.23
N SER A 4 -18.78 -10.88 -1.23
CA SER A 4 -17.50 -10.72 -1.89
C SER A 4 -17.65 -10.54 -3.41
N ALA A 5 -18.47 -11.35 -4.07
CA ALA A 5 -18.69 -11.22 -5.52
C ALA A 5 -19.41 -9.90 -5.87
N LEU A 6 -20.47 -9.56 -5.12
CA LEU A 6 -21.27 -8.35 -5.35
C LEU A 6 -20.45 -7.05 -5.23
N THR A 7 -19.52 -7.00 -4.27
CA THR A 7 -18.74 -5.80 -3.96
C THR A 7 -17.41 -5.73 -4.72
N ALA A 8 -17.10 -6.72 -5.56
CA ALA A 8 -15.77 -6.87 -6.16
C ALA A 8 -15.38 -5.69 -7.05
N ASP A 9 -16.31 -5.19 -7.88
CA ASP A 9 -16.08 -4.05 -8.77
C ASP A 9 -15.86 -2.75 -7.96
N GLY A 10 -16.78 -2.46 -7.03
CA GLY A 10 -16.67 -1.31 -6.13
C GLY A 10 -15.36 -1.29 -5.35
N ALA A 11 -14.92 -2.46 -4.86
CA ALA A 11 -13.65 -2.58 -4.14
C ALA A 11 -12.44 -2.31 -5.04
N THR A 12 -12.48 -2.76 -6.30
CA THR A 12 -11.41 -2.45 -7.28
C THR A 12 -11.37 -0.95 -7.58
N ARG A 13 -12.52 -0.33 -7.86
CA ARG A 13 -12.60 1.11 -8.16
C ARG A 13 -12.13 1.96 -6.97
N LEU A 14 -12.52 1.58 -5.76
CA LEU A 14 -12.06 2.24 -4.53
C LEU A 14 -10.56 2.08 -4.32
N CYS A 15 -10.01 0.87 -4.51
CA CYS A 15 -8.57 0.60 -4.41
C CYS A 15 -7.76 1.51 -5.34
N GLU A 16 -8.17 1.65 -6.60
CA GLU A 16 -7.45 2.50 -7.56
C GLU A 16 -7.52 3.99 -7.20
N ARG A 17 -8.67 4.47 -6.69
CA ARG A 17 -8.77 5.86 -6.19
C ARG A 17 -7.88 6.08 -4.97
N LEU A 18 -7.90 5.17 -4.01
CA LEU A 18 -7.08 5.27 -2.80
C LEU A 18 -5.59 5.13 -3.09
N ARG A 19 -5.18 4.46 -4.18
CA ARG A 19 -3.76 4.35 -4.57
C ARG A 19 -3.10 5.70 -4.82
N LEU A 20 -3.88 6.69 -5.28
CA LEU A 20 -3.41 8.06 -5.51
C LEU A 20 -3.37 8.90 -4.22
N VAL A 21 -4.30 8.66 -3.30
CA VAL A 21 -4.45 9.45 -2.06
C VAL A 21 -3.54 8.92 -0.95
N LEU A 22 -3.51 7.61 -0.75
CA LEU A 22 -2.70 6.94 0.27
C LEU A 22 -1.35 6.59 -0.35
N ALA A 23 -0.44 7.55 -0.39
CA ALA A 23 0.91 7.35 -0.90
C ALA A 23 1.70 6.37 -0.01
N PRO A 24 2.67 5.62 -0.55
CA PRO A 24 3.57 4.81 0.27
C PRO A 24 4.35 5.68 1.27
N THR A 25 4.33 5.30 2.55
CA THR A 25 5.00 6.01 3.65
C THR A 25 6.30 5.35 4.09
N GLN A 26 6.46 4.05 3.84
CA GLN A 26 7.65 3.29 4.23
C GLN A 26 8.63 3.08 3.07
N ALA A 27 9.89 3.44 3.32
CA ALA A 27 11.02 3.22 2.42
C ALA A 27 11.54 1.78 2.48
N THR A 28 11.13 0.95 1.53
CA THR A 28 11.55 -0.46 1.49
C THR A 28 12.21 -0.88 0.18
N LYS A 29 12.06 -0.10 -0.90
CA LYS A 29 12.72 -0.36 -2.19
C LYS A 29 14.11 0.27 -2.27
N LEU A 30 15.00 -0.42 -2.98
CA LEU A 30 16.35 0.04 -3.25
C LEU A 30 16.35 1.21 -4.23
N GLN A 31 17.15 2.22 -3.95
CA GLN A 31 17.52 3.32 -4.84
C GLN A 31 19.04 3.47 -4.83
N GLY A 32 19.61 3.86 -5.97
CA GLY A 32 21.05 4.00 -6.15
C GLY A 32 21.61 5.36 -5.75
N ASP A 33 22.84 5.60 -6.20
CA ASP A 33 23.56 6.88 -6.13
C ASP A 33 24.08 7.27 -4.75
N TYR A 34 24.32 6.26 -3.92
CA TYR A 34 24.96 6.40 -2.62
C TYR A 34 26.43 6.04 -2.67
N ARG A 35 27.24 6.72 -1.84
CA ARG A 35 28.66 6.38 -1.64
C ARG A 35 28.88 5.10 -0.84
N THR A 36 27.90 4.69 -0.06
CA THR A 36 27.92 3.44 0.72
C THR A 36 26.53 2.81 0.76
N GLY A 37 26.44 1.50 0.98
CA GLY A 37 25.16 0.80 1.08
C GLY A 37 25.35 -0.71 1.23
N LYS A 38 24.25 -1.45 1.26
CA LYS A 38 24.26 -2.92 1.43
C LYS A 38 24.29 -3.69 0.10
N ARG A 39 24.02 -3.01 -1.03
CA ARG A 39 24.04 -3.61 -2.38
C ARG A 39 24.69 -2.66 -3.38
N ILE A 40 25.26 -3.23 -4.44
CA ILE A 40 25.94 -2.48 -5.51
C ILE A 40 25.03 -2.41 -6.74
N ASN A 41 24.97 -1.25 -7.38
CA ASN A 41 24.32 -1.08 -8.67
C ASN A 41 25.21 -1.65 -9.78
N MET A 42 24.88 -2.83 -10.28
CA MET A 42 25.69 -3.53 -11.29
C MET A 42 25.93 -2.73 -12.57
N ARG A 43 25.01 -1.83 -12.96
CA ARG A 43 25.20 -0.96 -14.13
C ARG A 43 26.30 0.09 -13.94
N LYS A 44 26.67 0.40 -12.69
CA LYS A 44 27.67 1.44 -12.35
C LYS A 44 29.05 0.87 -12.01
N VAL A 45 29.21 -0.45 -11.95
CA VAL A 45 30.47 -1.11 -11.62
C VAL A 45 31.56 -0.80 -12.67
N ILE A 46 31.23 -0.92 -13.96
CA ILE A 46 32.20 -0.67 -15.04
C ILE A 46 32.69 0.80 -15.02
N PRO A 47 31.81 1.83 -15.01
CA PRO A 47 32.26 3.23 -14.89
C PRO A 47 33.07 3.54 -13.63
N TYR A 48 32.78 2.85 -12.52
CA TYR A 48 33.50 3.05 -11.26
C TYR A 48 34.94 2.58 -11.35
N ILE A 49 35.15 1.36 -11.84
CA ILE A 49 36.50 0.79 -12.06
C ILE A 49 37.25 1.63 -13.10
N ALA A 50 36.61 1.94 -14.23
CA ALA A 50 37.21 2.76 -15.29
C ALA A 50 37.58 4.18 -14.83
N SER A 51 36.92 4.71 -13.80
CA SER A 51 37.22 6.02 -13.21
C SER A 51 38.36 5.99 -12.18
N GLN A 52 39.03 4.85 -11.98
CA GLN A 52 39.98 4.65 -10.87
C GLN A 52 39.33 4.97 -9.52
N PHE A 53 38.15 4.38 -9.28
CA PHE A 53 37.38 4.49 -8.04
C PHE A 53 36.84 5.90 -7.71
N ARG A 54 36.92 6.88 -8.64
CA ARG A 54 36.43 8.26 -8.43
C ARG A 54 34.90 8.40 -8.50
N LYS A 55 34.21 7.61 -9.32
CA LYS A 55 32.73 7.59 -9.41
C LYS A 55 32.12 6.74 -8.30
N ASP A 56 32.35 7.12 -7.05
CA ASP A 56 32.10 6.37 -5.82
C ASP A 56 30.60 6.13 -5.47
N LYS A 57 29.68 6.79 -6.16
CA LYS A 57 28.23 6.64 -5.98
C LYS A 57 27.65 5.39 -6.69
N ILE A 58 28.15 4.22 -6.32
CA ILE A 58 27.72 2.93 -6.90
C ILE A 58 26.74 2.14 -6.02
N TRP A 59 26.52 2.57 -4.79
CA TRP A 59 25.77 1.79 -3.81
C TRP A 59 24.28 2.08 -3.85
N MET A 60 23.50 1.10 -3.41
CA MET A 60 22.07 1.19 -3.24
C MET A 60 21.66 1.10 -1.76
N ARG A 61 20.64 1.87 -1.38
CA ARG A 61 20.02 1.86 -0.06
C ARG A 61 18.50 1.72 -0.19
N ARG A 62 17.84 1.18 0.84
CA ARG A 62 16.37 1.09 0.87
C ARG A 62 15.78 2.42 1.34
N THR A 63 15.73 3.38 0.44
CA THR A 63 15.32 4.77 0.72
C THR A 63 14.11 5.20 -0.10
N LYS A 64 13.70 4.40 -1.10
CA LYS A 64 12.53 4.71 -1.92
C LYS A 64 11.25 4.21 -1.23
N PRO A 65 10.28 5.09 -0.93
CA PRO A 65 8.96 4.70 -0.43
C PRO A 65 8.28 3.73 -1.38
N SER A 66 7.75 2.63 -0.84
CA SER A 66 7.10 1.59 -1.63
C SER A 66 6.03 0.79 -0.91
N GLN A 67 6.03 0.79 0.43
CA GLN A 67 4.98 0.18 1.24
C GLN A 67 4.19 1.26 1.97
N ARG A 68 2.94 0.95 2.30
CA ARG A 68 2.04 1.80 3.08
C ARG A 68 1.98 1.27 4.51
N GLN A 69 1.90 2.19 5.46
CA GLN A 69 1.65 1.87 6.86
C GLN A 69 0.67 2.90 7.42
N TYR A 70 -0.60 2.62 7.20
CA TYR A 70 -1.72 3.31 7.82
C TYR A 70 -2.43 2.36 8.77
N GLN A 71 -3.10 2.94 9.77
CA GLN A 71 -3.97 2.23 10.68
C GLN A 71 -5.40 2.72 10.44
N VAL A 72 -6.29 1.80 10.08
CA VAL A 72 -7.69 2.12 9.77
C VAL A 72 -8.59 1.32 10.70
N LEU A 73 -9.42 2.02 11.49
CA LEU A 73 -10.46 1.42 12.32
C LEU A 73 -11.83 1.70 11.70
N VAL A 74 -12.62 0.66 11.47
CA VAL A 74 -13.95 0.74 10.87
C VAL A 74 -15.00 0.32 11.90
N ALA A 75 -15.65 1.28 12.53
CA ALA A 75 -16.78 0.98 13.41
C ALA A 75 -18.07 0.78 12.60
N ILE A 76 -18.85 -0.23 12.96
CA ILE A 76 -20.21 -0.46 12.42
C ILE A 76 -21.20 -0.32 13.55
N ASP A 77 -22.27 0.41 13.29
CA ASP A 77 -23.39 0.54 14.20
C ASP A 77 -24.23 -0.75 14.21
N ASP A 78 -24.59 -1.21 15.41
CA ASP A 78 -25.46 -2.38 15.67
C ASP A 78 -26.71 -1.96 16.50
N SER A 79 -27.10 -0.69 16.41
CA SER A 79 -28.28 -0.16 17.09
C SER A 79 -29.61 -0.66 16.50
N GLU A 80 -30.70 -0.55 17.27
CA GLU A 80 -32.06 -0.87 16.80
C GLU A 80 -32.45 -0.07 15.54
N SER A 81 -31.96 1.18 15.42
CA SER A 81 -32.24 2.01 14.25
C SER A 81 -31.70 1.40 12.94
N MET A 82 -30.64 0.59 13.00
CA MET A 82 -30.12 -0.13 11.84
C MET A 82 -31.05 -1.27 11.40
N ALA A 83 -31.73 -1.90 12.36
CA ALA A 83 -32.73 -2.93 12.12
C ALA A 83 -34.03 -2.32 11.59
N ASP A 84 -34.52 -1.25 12.21
CA ASP A 84 -35.77 -0.56 11.85
C ASP A 84 -35.71 0.02 10.44
N ASN A 85 -34.57 0.57 10.03
CA ASN A 85 -34.37 1.10 8.68
C ASN A 85 -33.94 0.02 7.66
N HIS A 86 -33.79 -1.24 8.09
CA HIS A 86 -33.38 -2.37 7.25
C HIS A 86 -32.05 -2.15 6.48
N VAL A 87 -31.13 -1.37 7.06
CA VAL A 87 -29.86 -0.97 6.43
C VAL A 87 -28.70 -1.92 6.72
N GLY A 88 -28.87 -2.92 7.58
CA GLY A 88 -27.79 -3.84 7.97
C GLY A 88 -27.12 -4.55 6.77
N ARG A 89 -27.90 -4.93 5.75
CA ARG A 89 -27.35 -5.52 4.52
C ARG A 89 -26.43 -4.55 3.77
N LEU A 90 -26.87 -3.30 3.60
CA LEU A 90 -26.09 -2.27 2.92
C LEU A 90 -24.80 -1.97 3.70
N ALA A 91 -24.88 -1.88 5.02
CA ALA A 91 -23.72 -1.69 5.89
C ALA A 91 -22.70 -2.84 5.72
N CYS A 92 -23.16 -4.09 5.66
CA CYS A 92 -22.30 -5.24 5.38
C CYS A 92 -21.67 -5.20 3.99
N GLU A 93 -22.42 -4.79 2.96
CA GLU A 93 -21.90 -4.61 1.60
C GLU A 93 -20.85 -3.49 1.53
N ALA A 94 -21.08 -2.36 2.21
CA ALA A 94 -20.14 -1.25 2.30
C ALA A 94 -18.85 -1.66 3.03
N MET A 95 -18.97 -2.33 4.18
CA MET A 95 -17.84 -2.84 4.95
C MET A 95 -17.00 -3.83 4.11
N ALA A 96 -17.66 -4.79 3.44
CA ALA A 96 -16.97 -5.73 2.57
C ALA A 96 -16.21 -5.02 1.44
N THR A 97 -16.81 -3.97 0.86
CA THR A 97 -16.17 -3.15 -0.18
C THR A 97 -14.91 -2.44 0.36
N LEU A 98 -15.03 -1.79 1.52
CA LEU A 98 -13.94 -1.07 2.20
C LEU A 98 -12.79 -2.00 2.57
N CYS A 99 -13.06 -3.06 3.34
CA CYS A 99 -12.03 -3.99 3.82
C CYS A 99 -11.25 -4.61 2.66
N LYS A 100 -11.94 -4.99 1.57
CA LYS A 100 -11.28 -5.54 0.37
C LYS A 100 -10.44 -4.53 -0.37
N ALA A 101 -10.93 -3.31 -0.55
CA ALA A 101 -10.18 -2.26 -1.23
C ALA A 101 -8.89 -1.96 -0.47
N LEU A 102 -8.97 -1.82 0.85
CA LEU A 102 -7.84 -1.53 1.73
C LEU A 102 -6.85 -2.71 1.82
N ALA A 103 -7.34 -3.95 1.87
CA ALA A 103 -6.50 -5.14 1.84
C ALA A 103 -5.73 -5.27 0.51
N ARG A 104 -6.42 -5.07 -0.63
CA ARG A 104 -5.78 -5.08 -1.98
C ARG A 104 -4.77 -3.95 -2.17
N LEU A 105 -4.99 -2.82 -1.49
CA LEU A 105 -4.08 -1.68 -1.51
C LEU A 105 -2.83 -1.91 -0.64
N GLU A 106 -2.84 -2.93 0.22
CA GLU A 106 -1.82 -3.22 1.23
C GLU A 106 -1.59 -1.99 2.13
N VAL A 107 -2.68 -1.46 2.68
CA VAL A 107 -2.66 -0.17 3.40
C VAL A 107 -1.84 -0.19 4.70
N GLY A 108 -1.66 -1.37 5.30
CA GLY A 108 -1.14 -1.56 6.65
C GLY A 108 -2.17 -2.33 7.48
N ASP A 109 -2.47 -1.83 8.67
CA ASP A 109 -3.37 -2.49 9.63
C ASP A 109 -4.81 -2.01 9.45
N ILE A 110 -5.75 -2.97 9.47
CA ILE A 110 -7.19 -2.72 9.41
C ILE A 110 -7.83 -3.43 10.59
N ALA A 111 -8.62 -2.69 11.36
CA ALA A 111 -9.47 -3.21 12.42
C ALA A 111 -10.93 -2.86 12.13
N VAL A 112 -11.84 -3.73 12.55
CA VAL A 112 -13.29 -3.57 12.46
C VAL A 112 -13.85 -3.72 13.86
#